data_AF-I6AWF7-F1
#
_entry.id   AF-I6AWF7-F1
#
_cell.length_a   1.000
_cell.length_b   1.000
_cell.length_c   1.000
_cell.angle_alpha   90.00
_cell.angle_beta   90.00
_cell.angle_gamma   90.00
#
_symmetry.space_group_name_H-M   'P 1'
#
loop_
_entity.id
_entity.type
_entity.pdbx_description
1 polymer ?
#
loop_
_entity_poly.entity_id
_entity_poly.type
_entity_poly.pdbx_seq_one_letter_code
_entity_poly.pdbx_strand_id
1 'polypeptide(L)'
;MKSGSNQKHRSSAGKVRKSRRISAQALARQRIGRPPRWPEAKILAARAEVTYEHALRVVQGKRKSPIASLIPAIRAELAARSAA
;
A
#
# COMPACT_ATOMS: atom_id res chain seq x y z
N MET A 1 -13.64 -63.30 18.84
CA MET A 1 -12.47 -62.96 18.01
C MET A 1 -12.54 -61.48 17.67
N LYS A 2 -11.47 -60.72 17.95
CA LYS A 2 -11.36 -59.27 17.79
C LYS A 2 -11.17 -58.90 16.33
N SER A 3 -11.92 -57.91 15.82
CA SER A 3 -11.62 -57.11 14.62
C SER A 3 -12.67 -55.99 14.61
N GLY A 4 -12.38 -54.70 14.74
CA GLY A 4 -11.18 -53.95 14.45
C GLY A 4 -11.68 -52.62 13.87
N SER A 5 -12.07 -51.69 14.76
CA SER A 5 -12.55 -50.36 14.43
C SER A 5 -11.43 -49.54 13.80
N ASN A 6 -11.30 -49.57 12.47
CA ASN A 6 -10.33 -48.74 11.77
C ASN A 6 -10.97 -47.39 11.43
N GLN A 7 -11.03 -46.51 12.42
CA GLN A 7 -11.31 -45.09 12.23
C GLN A 7 -10.33 -44.56 11.18
N LYS A 8 -10.83 -44.36 9.95
CA LYS A 8 -10.09 -43.69 8.89
C LYS A 8 -9.72 -42.31 9.41
N HIS A 9 -8.44 -42.15 9.71
CA HIS A 9 -7.81 -40.86 9.96
C HIS A 9 -8.27 -39.90 8.87
N ARG A 10 -9.06 -38.90 9.25
CA ARG A 10 -9.29 -37.70 8.45
C ARG A 10 -7.92 -37.07 8.31
N SER A 11 -7.23 -37.39 7.22
CA SER A 11 -6.10 -36.62 6.74
C SER A 11 -6.66 -35.22 6.49
N SER A 12 -6.51 -34.37 7.50
CA SER A 12 -6.50 -32.93 7.34
C SER A 12 -5.37 -32.63 6.36
N ALA A 13 -5.69 -32.77 5.08
CA ALA A 13 -4.90 -32.33 3.96
C ALA A 13 -4.73 -30.83 4.18
N GLY A 14 -3.66 -30.50 4.91
CA GLY A 14 -3.20 -29.15 5.09
C GLY A 14 -3.13 -28.57 3.70
N LYS A 15 -4.04 -27.64 3.40
CA LYS A 15 -3.96 -26.82 2.21
C LYS A 15 -2.62 -26.12 2.32
N VAL A 16 -1.58 -26.71 1.74
CA VAL A 16 -0.34 -26.04 1.40
C VAL A 16 -0.81 -24.92 0.49
N ARG A 17 -1.04 -23.74 1.08
CA ARG A 17 -1.33 -22.53 0.35
C ARG A 17 -0.04 -22.26 -0.43
N LYS A 18 0.09 -22.89 -1.61
CA LYS A 18 1.06 -22.51 -2.62
C LYS A 18 0.81 -21.03 -2.82
N SER A 19 1.65 -20.20 -2.21
CA SER A 19 1.64 -18.76 -2.38
C SER A 19 1.76 -18.54 -3.88
N ARG A 20 0.63 -18.27 -4.55
CA ARG A 20 0.66 -17.98 -5.98
C ARG A 20 1.47 -16.70 -6.07
N ARG A 21 2.72 -16.82 -6.55
CA ARG A 21 3.53 -15.65 -6.89
C ARG A 21 2.70 -14.84 -7.89
N ILE A 22 2.10 -13.75 -7.40
CA ILE A 22 1.37 -12.82 -8.25
C ILE A 22 2.43 -12.23 -9.18
N SER A 23 2.24 -12.37 -10.49
CA SER A 23 3.16 -11.78 -11.46
C SER A 23 3.21 -10.27 -11.28
N ALA A 24 4.35 -9.63 -11.59
CA ALA A 24 4.48 -8.18 -11.51
C ALA A 24 3.37 -7.47 -12.33
N GLN A 25 2.97 -8.05 -13.47
CA GLN A 25 1.88 -7.57 -14.30
C GLN A 25 0.50 -7.67 -13.61
N ALA A 26 0.19 -8.78 -12.95
CA ALA A 26 -1.05 -8.92 -12.18
C ALA A 26 -1.11 -7.94 -11.01
N LEU A 27 0.04 -7.70 -10.36
CA LEU A 27 0.16 -6.72 -9.29
C LEU A 27 0.07 -5.28 -9.81
N ALA A 28 0.55 -5.00 -11.01
CA ALA A 28 0.37 -3.72 -11.69
C ALA A 28 -1.10 -3.48 -12.08
N ARG A 29 -1.81 -4.50 -12.60
CA ARG A 29 -3.25 -4.42 -12.87
C ARG A 29 -4.07 -4.10 -11.61
N GLN A 30 -3.72 -4.71 -10.48
CA GLN A 30 -4.34 -4.38 -9.18
C GLN A 30 -4.04 -2.95 -8.69
N ARG A 31 -2.99 -2.30 -9.20
CA ARG A 31 -2.64 -0.93 -8.86
C ARG A 31 -3.33 0.11 -9.74
N ILE A 32 -3.91 -0.30 -10.88
CA ILE A 32 -4.67 0.61 -11.75
C ILE A 32 -5.86 1.16 -10.97
N GLY A 33 -6.01 2.48 -10.96
CA GLY A 33 -7.08 3.18 -10.22
C GLY A 33 -6.85 3.30 -8.71
N ARG A 34 -5.78 2.72 -8.14
CA ARG A 34 -5.48 2.92 -6.71
C ARG A 34 -4.90 4.33 -6.50
N PRO A 35 -5.45 5.13 -5.58
CA PRO A 35 -4.86 6.43 -5.26
C PRO A 35 -3.41 6.25 -4.82
N PRO A 36 -2.50 7.19 -5.17
CA PRO A 36 -1.13 7.14 -4.73
C PRO A 36 -1.09 7.09 -3.21
N ARG A 37 -0.16 6.31 -2.63
CA ARG A 37 -0.01 6.18 -1.18
C ARG A 37 0.28 7.53 -0.49
N TRP A 38 0.87 8.46 -1.22
CA TRP A 38 1.26 9.79 -0.76
C TRP A 38 0.89 10.85 -1.81
N PRO A 39 -0.41 11.19 -1.95
CA PRO A 39 -0.86 12.20 -2.90
C PRO A 39 -0.25 13.58 -2.59
N GLU A 40 -0.09 13.92 -1.31
CA GLU A 40 0.52 15.19 -0.91
C GLU A 40 1.96 15.36 -1.41
N ALA A 41 2.72 14.28 -1.55
CA ALA A 41 4.10 14.35 -2.03
C ALA A 41 4.18 14.75 -3.51
N LYS A 42 3.19 14.36 -4.34
CA LYS A 42 3.12 14.80 -5.74
C LYS A 42 2.79 16.29 -5.83
N ILE A 43 1.81 16.74 -5.04
CA ILE A 43 1.40 18.15 -5.02
C ILE A 43 2.55 19.03 -4.50
N LEU A 44 3.22 18.59 -3.43
CA LEU A 44 4.36 19.30 -2.85
C LEU A 44 5.53 19.40 -3.85
N ALA A 45 5.85 18.31 -4.55
CA ALA A 45 6.90 18.30 -5.57
C ALA A 45 6.61 19.31 -6.69
N ALA A 46 5.37 19.35 -7.17
CA ALA A 46 4.96 20.30 -8.20
C ALA A 46 4.97 21.76 -7.71
N ARG A 47 4.47 22.03 -6.49
CA ARG A 47 4.40 23.39 -5.93
C ARG A 47 5.75 23.99 -5.55
N ALA A 48 6.66 23.15 -5.05
CA ALA A 48 7.97 23.59 -4.61
C ALA A 48 9.07 23.37 -5.66
N GLU A 49 8.71 22.92 -6.86
CA GLU A 49 9.64 22.63 -7.97
C GLU A 49 10.82 21.71 -7.55
N VAL A 50 10.51 20.70 -6.73
CA VAL A 50 11.49 19.72 -6.24
C VAL A 50 11.21 18.34 -6.79
N THR A 51 12.21 17.46 -6.71
CA THR A 51 12.02 16.06 -7.07
C THR A 51 10.97 15.39 -6.18
N TYR A 52 10.18 14.49 -6.77
CA TYR A 52 9.18 13.72 -6.02
C TYR A 52 9.81 12.94 -4.86
N GLU A 53 11.03 12.43 -5.03
CA GLU A 53 11.73 11.71 -3.97
C GLU A 53 12.09 12.63 -2.78
N HIS A 54 12.52 13.87 -3.06
CA HIS A 54 12.76 14.86 -2.01
C HIS A 54 11.46 15.17 -1.25
N ALA A 55 10.38 15.50 -1.98
CA ALA A 55 9.07 15.77 -1.39
C ALA A 55 8.55 14.58 -0.56
N LEU A 56 8.72 13.35 -1.04
CA LEU A 56 8.32 12.13 -0.35
C LEU A 56 9.08 11.95 0.97
N ARG A 57 10.40 12.19 1.00
CA ARG A 57 11.20 12.12 2.22
C ARG A 57 10.79 13.20 3.24
N VAL A 58 10.42 14.39 2.77
CA VAL A 58 9.92 15.47 3.62
C VAL A 58 8.54 15.12 4.20
N VAL A 59 7.60 14.64 3.39
CA VAL A 59 6.26 14.19 3.83
C VAL A 59 6.34 13.05 4.85
N GLN A 60 7.30 12.13 4.69
CA GLN A 60 7.53 11.03 5.63
C GLN A 60 8.25 11.47 6.92
N GLY A 61 8.62 12.75 7.06
CA GLY A 61 9.41 13.25 8.20
C GLY A 61 10.86 12.76 8.23
N LYS A 62 11.34 12.12 7.16
CA LYS A 62 12.72 11.60 7.04
C LYS A 62 13.74 12.69 6.69
N ARG A 63 13.27 13.87 6.27
CA ARG A 63 14.12 15.02 5.94
C ARG A 63 13.45 16.31 6.40
N LYS A 64 14.20 17.15 7.13
CA LYS A 64 13.78 18.51 7.46
C LYS A 64 13.99 19.43 6.25
N SER A 65 12.98 20.23 5.92
CA SER A 65 13.03 21.20 4.81
C SER A 65 12.01 22.32 5.07
N PRO A 66 12.28 23.58 4.68
CA PRO A 66 11.32 24.68 4.81
C PRO A 66 9.99 24.42 4.10
N ILE A 67 10.01 23.65 3.00
CA ILE A 67 8.80 23.31 2.22
C ILE A 67 7.80 22.46 3.00
N ALA A 68 8.19 21.88 4.13
CA ALA A 68 7.30 21.10 5.00
C ALA A 68 6.13 21.93 5.55
N SER A 69 6.29 23.26 5.63
CA SER A 69 5.23 24.20 6.02
C SER A 69 4.00 24.17 5.09
N LEU A 70 4.18 23.72 3.84
CA LEU A 70 3.09 23.62 2.86
C LEU A 70 2.23 22.35 3.04
N ILE A 71 2.72 21.35 3.79
CA ILE A 71 2.05 20.05 3.94
C ILE A 71 0.65 20.19 4.55
N PRO A 72 0.41 20.95 5.64
CA PRO A 72 -0.92 21.09 6.22
C PRO A 72 -1.95 21.65 5.24
N ALA A 73 -1.58 22.68 4.46
CA ALA A 73 -2.45 23.26 3.43
C ALA A 73 -2.79 22.26 2.33
N ILE A 74 -1.80 21.49 1.85
CA ILE A 74 -2.01 20.43 0.85
C ILE A 74 -2.94 19.34 1.39
N ARG A 75 -2.79 18.94 2.66
CA ARG A 75 -3.67 17.94 3.30
C ARG A 75 -5.10 18.45 3.44
N ALA A 76 -5.30 19.72 3.80
CA ALA A 76 -6.61 20.33 3.88
C ALA A 76 -7.31 20.35 2.51
N GLU A 77 -6.59 20.69 1.44
CA GLU A 77 -7.11 20.66 0.07
C GLU A 77 -7.50 19.24 -0.37
N LEU A 78 -6.66 18.23 -0.08
CA LEU A 78 -6.97 16.84 -0.37
C LEU A 78 -8.19 16.34 0.40
N ALA A 79 -8.33 16.74 1.67
CA ALA A 79 -9.51 16.42 2.48
C ALA A 79 -10.78 17.03 1.89
N ALA A 80 -10.73 18.31 1.49
CA ALA A 80 -11.85 18.99 0.84
C ALA A 80 -12.25 18.31 -0.48
N ARG A 81 -11.28 17.91 -1.30
CA ARG A 81 -11.54 17.17 -2.55
C ARG A 81 -12.13 15.77 -2.34
N SER A 82 -11.84 15.13 -1.21
CA SER A 82 -12.40 13.81 -0.89
C SER A 82 -13.79 13.86 -0.26
N ALA A 83 -14.20 15.03 0.23
CA ALA A 83 -15.51 15.25 0.83
C ALA A 83 -16.57 15.75 -0.17
N ALA A 84 -16.15 16.11 -1.38
CA ALA A 84 -17.00 16.50 -2.50
C ALA A 84 -17.31 15.29 -3.39
#